data_AF-A0A0Q9D668-F1
#
_entry.id   AF-A0A0Q9D668-F1
#
_cell.length_a   1.000
_cell.length_b   1.000
_cell.length_c   1.000
_cell.angle_alpha   90.00
_cell.angle_beta   90.00
_cell.angle_gamma   90.00
#
_symmetry.space_group_name_H-M   'P 1'
#
loop_
_entity.id
_entity.type
_entity.pdbx_description
1 polymer ?
#
loop_
_entity_poly.entity_id
_entity_poly.type
_entity_poly.pdbx_seq_one_letter_code
_entity_poly.pdbx_strand_id
1 'polypeptide(L)'
;MLTLARQGDPAARSKAGRRYLVGGDGFPRHVATGIEYLSHPSVRELPETACAIAESLPLQDLLDLKQEDALHKAAAAGSPLAQFKLGVWMALTRSSVTAGQSWLETAAAAGHVEACQVMAAVEGARSDRALEAMVESIQSSAAVDVVQVAVIAARQAREEGGLDQLVDCLRVALMVAPRLTHALSDLVVAAVLWAEREKHSLRGLAPDQIEASLELAVVRGDRDAACLLGRARCGIDSGTLAPARLATSLNLRKGVALLLRAADAGRDDAWLALYATHADHRSSVSNPQMARFFLEKAAMAGQSEAQRKLGALILRASNSVVESEQAIAWLHAAANQGDTHAQRLLGSLVLPLQGSESVAREAIEQVRQADPWLAVRLTLARDFGLTKLEALSVDPVEGRRPWGLLVGQNPFIAQARLSAPRAVPALTPLALQNLARAAALFEQSRGDGNAFEGDLRRRSVRQRRVFERLHLSEDLFFATASSRRLEAFRLGPKWAFRARQPLALALAG
;
A
#
# COMPACT_ATOMS: atom_id res chain seq x y z
N MET A 1 -33.37 -7.51 -51.79
CA MET A 1 -32.16 -7.82 -50.99
C MET A 1 -32.44 -7.68 -49.50
N LEU A 2 -32.82 -6.51 -48.98
CA LEU A 2 -33.22 -6.36 -47.55
C LEU A 2 -34.42 -7.25 -47.15
N THR A 3 -35.37 -7.45 -48.05
CA THR A 3 -36.50 -8.38 -47.88
C THR A 3 -36.03 -9.83 -47.75
N LEU A 4 -35.12 -10.28 -48.63
CA LEU A 4 -34.52 -11.62 -48.59
C LEU A 4 -33.63 -11.82 -47.34
N ALA A 5 -32.90 -10.78 -46.95
CA ALA A 5 -32.12 -10.79 -45.71
C ALA A 5 -33.02 -10.93 -44.47
N ARG A 6 -34.18 -10.25 -44.44
CA ARG A 6 -35.17 -10.44 -43.37
C ARG A 6 -35.82 -11.82 -43.39
N GLN A 7 -35.98 -12.41 -44.57
CA GLN A 7 -36.51 -13.77 -44.77
C GLN A 7 -35.50 -14.89 -44.42
N GLY A 8 -34.27 -14.55 -44.05
CA GLY A 8 -33.29 -15.51 -43.51
C GLY A 8 -32.26 -16.04 -44.50
N ASP A 9 -32.20 -15.51 -45.73
CA ASP A 9 -31.18 -15.89 -46.71
C ASP A 9 -29.77 -15.45 -46.22
N PRO A 10 -28.84 -16.40 -45.99
CA PRO A 10 -27.52 -16.10 -45.45
C PRO A 10 -26.67 -15.24 -46.40
N ALA A 11 -26.77 -15.44 -47.71
CA ALA A 11 -26.01 -14.67 -48.69
C ALA A 11 -26.52 -13.22 -48.76
N ALA A 12 -27.85 -13.03 -48.75
CA ALA A 12 -28.46 -11.71 -48.72
C ALA A 12 -28.14 -10.97 -47.40
N ARG A 13 -28.08 -11.67 -46.26
CA ARG A 13 -27.69 -11.10 -44.96
C ARG A 13 -26.23 -10.66 -44.94
N SER A 14 -25.30 -11.50 -45.38
CA SER A 14 -23.88 -11.16 -45.49
C SER A 14 -23.67 -9.90 -46.35
N LYS A 15 -24.34 -9.85 -47.51
CA LYS A 15 -24.28 -8.71 -48.43
C LYS A 15 -24.90 -7.43 -47.85
N ALA A 16 -26.02 -7.54 -47.12
CA ALA A 16 -26.64 -6.41 -46.44
C ALA A 16 -25.71 -5.85 -45.34
N GLY A 17 -25.17 -6.72 -44.50
CA GLY A 17 -24.25 -6.35 -43.43
C GLY A 17 -23.01 -5.63 -43.95
N ARG A 18 -22.34 -6.20 -44.96
CA ARG A 18 -21.17 -5.56 -45.60
C ARG A 18 -21.48 -4.16 -46.13
N ARG A 19 -22.66 -3.94 -46.72
CA ARG A 19 -23.07 -2.62 -47.23
C ARG A 19 -23.31 -1.60 -46.12
N TYR A 20 -23.89 -2.02 -44.99
CA TYR A 20 -24.03 -1.14 -43.82
C TYR A 20 -22.67 -0.79 -43.20
N LEU A 21 -21.66 -1.69 -43.26
CA LEU A 21 -20.31 -1.43 -42.76
C LEU A 21 -19.54 -0.41 -43.62
N VAL A 22 -19.55 -0.58 -44.94
CA VAL A 22 -18.79 0.27 -45.88
C VAL A 22 -19.49 1.62 -46.12
N GLY A 23 -20.83 1.62 -46.23
CA GLY A 23 -21.60 2.77 -46.69
C GLY A 23 -21.45 2.97 -48.20
N GLY A 24 -22.56 3.24 -48.90
CA GLY A 24 -22.60 3.33 -50.37
C GLY A 24 -23.73 2.51 -50.99
N ASP A 25 -23.96 2.67 -52.30
CA ASP A 25 -25.06 1.99 -53.04
C ASP A 25 -26.47 2.19 -52.43
N GLY A 26 -26.75 3.38 -51.87
CA GLY A 26 -28.03 3.68 -51.23
C GLY A 26 -28.18 3.17 -49.79
N PHE A 27 -27.10 2.67 -49.17
CA PHE A 27 -27.06 2.31 -47.75
C PHE A 27 -26.30 3.37 -46.93
N PRO A 28 -26.87 3.88 -45.83
CA PRO A 28 -26.13 4.68 -44.87
C PRO A 28 -25.07 3.84 -44.15
N ARG A 29 -23.90 4.42 -43.87
CA ARG A 29 -22.86 3.77 -43.06
C ARG A 29 -23.33 3.68 -41.61
N HIS A 30 -23.65 2.46 -41.15
CA HIS A 30 -24.06 2.18 -39.78
C HIS A 30 -23.42 0.88 -39.29
N VAL A 31 -22.32 1.03 -38.55
CA VAL A 31 -21.47 -0.08 -38.10
C VAL A 31 -22.24 -1.06 -37.20
N ALA A 32 -22.99 -0.56 -36.22
CA ALA A 32 -23.75 -1.40 -35.28
C ALA A 32 -24.74 -2.32 -36.00
N THR A 33 -25.55 -1.78 -36.91
CA THR A 33 -26.48 -2.58 -37.72
C THR A 33 -25.74 -3.54 -38.65
N GLY A 34 -24.61 -3.12 -39.23
CA GLY A 34 -23.81 -4.01 -40.08
C GLY A 34 -23.33 -5.25 -39.33
N ILE A 35 -22.82 -5.06 -38.10
CA ILE A 35 -22.41 -6.17 -37.21
C ILE A 35 -23.61 -7.01 -36.78
N GLU A 36 -24.77 -6.41 -36.48
CA GLU A 36 -25.97 -7.17 -36.13
C GLU A 36 -26.38 -8.16 -37.23
N TYR A 37 -26.35 -7.72 -38.50
CA TYR A 37 -26.64 -8.61 -39.63
C TYR A 37 -25.60 -9.72 -39.80
N LEU A 38 -24.32 -9.45 -39.49
CA LEU A 38 -23.20 -10.38 -39.70
C LEU A 38 -22.93 -11.30 -38.50
N SER A 39 -23.41 -10.95 -37.32
CA SER A 39 -23.30 -11.76 -36.08
C SER A 39 -24.42 -12.78 -35.92
N HIS A 40 -25.40 -12.79 -36.83
CA HIS A 40 -26.51 -13.75 -36.79
C HIS A 40 -26.01 -15.20 -36.96
N PRO A 41 -26.54 -16.20 -36.23
CA PRO A 41 -26.08 -17.60 -36.26
C PRO A 41 -25.99 -18.23 -37.66
N SER A 42 -26.89 -17.85 -38.57
CA SER A 42 -26.93 -18.33 -39.96
C SER A 42 -25.74 -17.91 -40.82
N VAL A 43 -24.99 -16.89 -40.42
CA VAL A 43 -23.92 -16.27 -41.22
C VAL A 43 -22.62 -16.13 -40.45
N ARG A 44 -22.67 -16.02 -39.11
CA ARG A 44 -21.51 -15.85 -38.20
C ARG A 44 -20.34 -16.81 -38.45
N GLU A 45 -20.63 -18.04 -38.87
CA GLU A 45 -19.60 -19.08 -39.07
C GLU A 45 -18.99 -19.08 -40.48
N LEU A 46 -19.48 -18.24 -41.39
CA LEU A 46 -18.94 -18.15 -42.74
C LEU A 46 -17.61 -17.38 -42.76
N PRO A 47 -16.59 -17.84 -43.51
CA PRO A 47 -15.33 -17.11 -43.64
C PRO A 47 -15.52 -15.77 -44.37
N GLU A 48 -16.44 -15.71 -45.33
CA GLU A 48 -16.75 -14.50 -46.10
C GLU A 48 -17.26 -13.36 -45.22
N THR A 49 -18.05 -13.67 -44.20
CA THR A 49 -18.58 -12.68 -43.27
C THR A 49 -17.50 -12.18 -42.33
N ALA A 50 -16.62 -13.08 -41.87
CA ALA A 50 -15.45 -12.71 -41.08
C ALA A 50 -14.53 -11.76 -41.87
N CYS A 51 -14.23 -12.07 -43.13
CA CYS A 51 -13.48 -11.18 -44.02
C CYS A 51 -14.18 -9.84 -44.22
N ALA A 52 -15.51 -9.84 -44.45
CA ALA A 52 -16.27 -8.62 -44.62
C ALA A 52 -16.19 -7.69 -43.40
N ILE A 53 -16.23 -8.24 -42.18
CA ILE A 53 -16.05 -7.48 -40.94
C ILE A 53 -14.60 -6.97 -40.84
N ALA A 54 -13.62 -7.87 -40.95
CA ALA A 54 -12.22 -7.56 -40.72
C ALA A 54 -11.63 -6.58 -41.74
N GLU A 55 -12.10 -6.59 -42.99
CA GLU A 55 -11.62 -5.70 -44.05
C GLU A 55 -12.25 -4.31 -43.99
N SER A 56 -13.51 -4.21 -43.55
CA SER A 56 -14.28 -2.97 -43.59
C SER A 56 -14.06 -2.05 -42.39
N LEU A 57 -13.63 -2.60 -41.24
CA LEU A 57 -13.39 -1.85 -40.02
C LEU A 57 -11.89 -1.78 -39.71
N PRO A 58 -11.36 -0.63 -39.24
CA PRO A 58 -9.99 -0.54 -38.77
C PRO A 58 -9.80 -1.38 -37.48
N LEU A 59 -8.54 -1.70 -37.15
CA LEU A 59 -8.24 -2.64 -36.06
C LEU A 59 -8.79 -2.18 -34.71
N GLN A 60 -8.65 -0.91 -34.34
CA GLN A 60 -9.17 -0.38 -33.09
C GLN A 60 -10.70 -0.57 -32.95
N ASP A 61 -11.46 -0.35 -34.03
CA ASP A 61 -12.91 -0.52 -34.03
C ASP A 61 -13.29 -2.01 -33.87
N LEU A 62 -12.52 -2.92 -34.48
CA LEU A 62 -12.72 -4.36 -34.31
C LEU A 62 -12.53 -4.78 -32.85
N LEU A 63 -11.50 -4.26 -32.19
CA LEU A 63 -11.20 -4.55 -30.79
C LEU A 63 -12.26 -3.96 -29.84
N ASP A 64 -12.64 -2.70 -30.04
CA ASP A 64 -13.69 -2.04 -29.24
C ASP A 64 -15.04 -2.76 -29.36
N LEU A 65 -15.34 -3.32 -30.54
CA LEU A 65 -16.56 -4.10 -30.81
C LEU A 65 -16.42 -5.59 -30.47
N LYS A 66 -15.30 -5.99 -29.85
CA LYS A 66 -14.98 -7.38 -29.45
C LYS A 66 -15.10 -8.39 -30.59
N GLN A 67 -14.65 -8.00 -31.79
CA GLN A 67 -14.67 -8.82 -33.01
C GLN A 67 -13.32 -9.52 -33.29
N GLU A 68 -12.58 -9.88 -32.24
CA GLU A 68 -11.31 -10.61 -32.34
C GLU A 68 -11.49 -11.97 -33.01
N ASP A 69 -12.58 -12.68 -32.69
CA ASP A 69 -12.93 -13.96 -33.33
C ASP A 69 -13.09 -13.81 -34.85
N ALA A 70 -13.73 -12.73 -35.29
CA ALA A 70 -13.91 -12.46 -36.72
C ALA A 70 -12.57 -12.12 -37.39
N LEU A 71 -11.70 -11.38 -36.71
CA LEU A 71 -10.34 -11.09 -37.19
C LEU A 71 -9.51 -12.37 -37.35
N HIS A 72 -9.54 -13.27 -36.36
CA HIS A 72 -8.87 -14.56 -36.43
C HIS A 72 -9.39 -15.43 -37.57
N LYS A 73 -10.71 -15.54 -37.72
CA LYS A 73 -11.34 -16.31 -38.82
C LYS A 73 -10.99 -15.74 -40.19
N ALA A 74 -10.97 -14.42 -40.34
CA ALA A 74 -10.59 -13.76 -41.60
C ALA A 74 -9.12 -13.96 -41.96
N ALA A 75 -8.22 -13.90 -40.98
CA ALA A 75 -6.80 -14.18 -41.19
C ALA A 75 -6.55 -15.64 -41.60
N ALA A 76 -7.25 -16.59 -40.97
CA ALA A 76 -7.21 -18.01 -41.33
C ALA A 76 -7.83 -18.29 -42.71
N ALA A 77 -8.81 -17.50 -43.14
CA ALA A 77 -9.41 -17.57 -44.47
C ALA A 77 -8.51 -16.97 -45.58
N GLY A 78 -7.36 -16.37 -45.22
CA GLY A 78 -6.37 -15.87 -46.18
C GLY A 78 -6.50 -14.40 -46.56
N SER A 79 -7.28 -13.59 -45.83
CA SER A 79 -7.36 -12.15 -46.12
C SER A 79 -6.05 -11.44 -45.70
N PRO A 80 -5.30 -10.81 -46.64
CA PRO A 80 -3.99 -10.23 -46.33
C PRO A 80 -4.09 -9.04 -45.35
N LEU A 81 -5.16 -8.26 -45.44
CA LEU A 81 -5.42 -7.15 -44.52
C LEU A 81 -5.75 -7.64 -43.10
N ALA A 82 -6.51 -8.74 -42.99
CA ALA A 82 -6.81 -9.35 -41.69
C ALA A 82 -5.57 -9.99 -41.06
N GLN A 83 -4.74 -10.66 -41.85
CA GLN A 83 -3.44 -11.21 -41.41
C GLN A 83 -2.51 -10.10 -40.90
N PHE A 84 -2.42 -8.99 -41.63
CA PHE A 84 -1.67 -7.82 -41.18
C PHE A 84 -2.18 -7.27 -39.84
N LYS A 85 -3.49 -6.99 -39.73
CA LYS A 85 -4.13 -6.50 -38.51
C LYS A 85 -3.90 -7.44 -37.32
N LEU A 86 -4.07 -8.74 -37.54
CA LEU A 86 -3.85 -9.75 -36.51
C LEU A 86 -2.39 -9.84 -36.08
N GLY A 87 -1.45 -9.78 -37.03
CA GLY A 87 -0.02 -9.77 -36.76
C GLY A 87 0.39 -8.59 -35.88
N VAL A 88 -0.09 -7.38 -36.21
CA VAL A 88 0.15 -6.18 -35.39
C VAL A 88 -0.48 -6.32 -34.00
N TRP A 89 -1.72 -6.80 -33.90
CA TRP A 89 -2.40 -7.02 -32.62
C TRP A 89 -1.65 -7.99 -31.71
N MET A 90 -1.24 -9.14 -32.25
CA MET A 90 -0.48 -10.14 -31.51
C MET A 90 0.88 -9.62 -31.07
N ALA A 91 1.56 -8.85 -31.93
CA ALA A 91 2.86 -8.26 -31.61
C ALA A 91 2.79 -7.28 -30.43
N LEU A 92 1.76 -6.42 -30.40
CA LEU A 92 1.54 -5.47 -29.31
C LEU A 92 1.12 -6.17 -28.01
N THR A 93 0.13 -7.07 -28.08
CA THR A 93 -0.41 -7.77 -26.90
C THR A 93 0.64 -8.65 -26.21
N ARG A 94 1.51 -9.30 -26.98
CA ARG A 94 2.61 -10.12 -26.44
C ARG A 94 3.90 -9.34 -26.22
N SER A 95 3.92 -8.03 -26.52
CA SER A 95 5.11 -7.18 -26.46
C SER A 95 6.31 -7.75 -27.22
N SER A 96 6.04 -8.50 -28.30
CA SER A 96 7.06 -9.17 -29.10
C SER A 96 6.61 -9.32 -30.55
N VAL A 97 7.41 -8.80 -31.48
CA VAL A 97 7.14 -8.90 -32.93
C VAL A 97 7.05 -10.36 -33.39
N THR A 98 7.83 -11.25 -32.77
CA THR A 98 7.83 -12.68 -33.10
C THR A 98 6.47 -13.35 -32.93
N ALA A 99 5.61 -12.84 -32.03
CA ALA A 99 4.29 -13.41 -31.80
C ALA A 99 3.34 -13.22 -33.00
N GLY A 100 3.52 -12.14 -33.77
CA GLY A 100 2.71 -11.83 -34.96
C GLY A 100 3.43 -12.07 -36.28
N GLN A 101 4.71 -12.43 -36.26
CA GLN A 101 5.60 -12.46 -37.41
C GLN A 101 5.10 -13.39 -38.52
N SER A 102 4.58 -14.58 -38.19
CA SER A 102 4.06 -15.52 -39.20
C SER A 102 2.88 -14.95 -39.99
N TRP A 103 2.00 -14.18 -39.33
CA TRP A 103 0.89 -13.50 -39.99
C TRP A 103 1.35 -12.31 -40.82
N LEU A 104 2.38 -11.59 -40.38
CA LEU A 104 2.98 -10.50 -41.15
C LEU A 104 3.70 -11.01 -42.41
N GLU A 105 4.43 -12.12 -42.31
CA GLU A 105 5.12 -12.78 -43.43
C GLU A 105 4.13 -13.29 -44.47
N THR A 106 3.03 -13.91 -44.05
CA THR A 106 1.97 -14.38 -44.96
C THR A 106 1.26 -13.22 -45.67
N ALA A 107 0.97 -12.13 -44.95
CA ALA A 107 0.41 -10.91 -45.55
C ALA A 107 1.38 -10.25 -46.54
N ALA A 108 2.68 -10.20 -46.20
CA ALA A 108 3.72 -9.66 -47.08
C ALA A 108 3.90 -10.51 -48.34
N ALA A 109 3.92 -11.84 -48.21
CA ALA A 109 3.97 -12.77 -49.34
C ALA A 109 2.74 -12.64 -50.26
N ALA A 110 1.58 -12.30 -49.70
CA ALA A 110 0.37 -11.98 -50.46
C ALA A 110 0.37 -10.55 -51.09
N GLY A 111 1.45 -9.78 -50.91
CA GLY A 111 1.64 -8.46 -51.53
C GLY A 111 1.09 -7.27 -50.73
N HIS A 112 0.79 -7.43 -49.44
CA HIS A 112 0.32 -6.33 -48.61
C HIS A 112 1.46 -5.32 -48.33
N VAL A 113 1.34 -4.10 -48.86
CA VAL A 113 2.39 -3.07 -48.83
C VAL A 113 2.85 -2.74 -47.41
N GLU A 114 1.93 -2.48 -46.49
CA GLU A 114 2.28 -2.13 -45.10
C GLU A 114 2.93 -3.31 -44.35
N ALA A 115 2.58 -4.56 -44.72
CA ALA A 115 3.21 -5.73 -44.10
C ALA A 115 4.66 -5.89 -44.56
N CYS A 116 4.94 -5.65 -45.85
CA CYS A 116 6.30 -5.61 -46.38
C CYS A 116 7.14 -4.51 -45.72
N GLN A 117 6.55 -3.33 -45.50
CA GLN A 117 7.20 -2.21 -44.81
C GLN A 117 7.57 -2.57 -43.37
N VAL A 118 6.64 -3.18 -42.63
CA VAL A 118 6.90 -3.67 -41.26
C VAL A 118 8.05 -4.66 -41.24
N MET A 119 8.04 -5.67 -42.12
CA MET A 119 9.07 -6.70 -42.15
C MET A 119 10.45 -6.10 -42.45
N ALA A 120 10.54 -5.21 -43.44
CA ALA A 120 11.78 -4.51 -43.77
C ALA A 120 12.30 -3.63 -42.61
N ALA A 121 11.39 -2.93 -41.90
CA ALA A 121 11.75 -2.12 -40.74
C ALA A 121 12.26 -2.96 -39.57
N VAL A 122 11.61 -4.10 -39.31
CA VAL A 122 11.98 -5.03 -38.23
C VAL A 122 13.32 -5.72 -38.51
N GLU A 123 13.58 -6.14 -39.76
CA GLU A 123 14.87 -6.73 -40.16
C GLU A 123 16.04 -5.75 -40.04
N GLY A 124 15.80 -4.46 -40.31
CA GLY A 124 16.80 -3.41 -40.17
C GLY A 124 17.04 -2.96 -38.72
N ALA A 125 16.14 -3.31 -37.80
CA ALA A 125 16.20 -2.90 -36.41
C ALA A 125 16.97 -3.90 -35.52
N ARG A 126 17.51 -3.40 -34.41
CA ARG A 126 18.00 -4.29 -33.35
C ARG A 126 16.83 -5.01 -32.69
N SER A 127 17.04 -6.23 -32.22
CA SER A 127 16.00 -7.08 -31.62
C SER A 127 15.29 -6.42 -30.43
N ASP A 128 15.98 -5.57 -29.66
CA ASP A 128 15.42 -4.80 -28.54
C ASP A 128 14.52 -3.63 -28.96
N ARG A 129 14.62 -3.17 -30.22
CA ARG A 129 13.81 -2.09 -30.80
C ARG A 129 12.89 -2.53 -31.93
N ALA A 130 12.77 -3.84 -32.16
CA ALA A 130 11.94 -4.39 -33.22
C ALA A 130 10.48 -3.91 -33.14
N LEU A 131 9.91 -3.87 -31.93
CA LEU A 131 8.53 -3.40 -31.72
C LEU A 131 8.39 -1.90 -32.01
N GLU A 132 9.43 -1.12 -31.69
CA GLU A 132 9.45 0.33 -31.95
C GLU A 132 9.50 0.60 -33.46
N ALA A 133 10.40 -0.08 -34.16
CA ALA A 133 10.55 0.03 -35.62
C ALA A 133 9.28 -0.42 -36.38
N MET A 134 8.64 -1.50 -35.92
CA MET A 134 7.34 -1.93 -36.46
C MET A 134 6.34 -0.78 -36.37
N VAL A 135 6.15 -0.22 -35.18
CA VAL A 135 5.12 0.79 -34.92
C VAL A 135 5.40 2.11 -35.65
N GLU A 136 6.66 2.55 -35.72
CA GLU A 136 7.05 3.72 -36.53
C GLU A 136 6.69 3.54 -38.02
N SER A 137 6.88 2.33 -38.57
CA SER A 137 6.59 2.07 -39.98
C SER A 137 5.09 2.15 -40.34
N ILE A 138 4.19 1.95 -39.36
CA ILE A 138 2.74 1.92 -39.55
C ILE A 138 2.01 3.10 -38.90
N GLN A 139 2.72 4.13 -38.46
CA GLN A 139 2.13 5.31 -37.82
C GLN A 139 1.09 6.03 -38.69
N SER A 140 1.21 5.96 -40.03
CA SER A 140 0.30 6.58 -40.99
C SER A 140 -0.75 5.63 -41.58
N SER A 141 -0.84 4.39 -41.09
CA SER A 141 -1.80 3.39 -41.60
C SER A 141 -3.24 3.83 -41.35
N ALA A 142 -4.07 3.77 -42.39
CA ALA A 142 -5.52 3.99 -42.25
C ALA A 142 -6.23 2.77 -41.64
N ALA A 143 -5.61 1.58 -41.73
CA ALA A 143 -6.18 0.34 -41.24
C ALA A 143 -5.94 0.10 -39.75
N VAL A 144 -4.91 0.73 -39.18
CA VAL A 144 -4.47 0.55 -37.79
C VAL A 144 -4.12 1.90 -37.17
N ASP A 145 -4.95 2.40 -36.24
CA ASP A 145 -4.53 3.47 -35.32
C ASP A 145 -3.67 2.86 -34.21
N VAL A 146 -2.35 2.89 -34.42
CA VAL A 146 -1.39 2.22 -33.54
C VAL A 146 -1.46 2.73 -32.11
N VAL A 147 -1.78 4.01 -31.91
CA VAL A 147 -1.88 4.60 -30.57
C VAL A 147 -3.08 4.01 -29.84
N GLN A 148 -4.25 3.96 -30.50
CA GLN A 148 -5.44 3.36 -29.90
C GLN A 148 -5.27 1.86 -29.65
N VAL A 149 -4.71 1.13 -30.61
CA VAL A 149 -4.46 -0.31 -30.46
C VAL A 149 -3.47 -0.59 -29.32
N ALA A 150 -2.40 0.20 -29.18
CA ALA A 150 -1.47 0.06 -28.07
C ALA A 150 -2.12 0.42 -26.71
N VAL A 151 -3.04 1.38 -26.66
CA VAL A 151 -3.83 1.69 -25.46
C VAL A 151 -4.76 0.53 -25.10
N ILE A 152 -5.38 -0.13 -26.08
CA ILE A 152 -6.23 -1.31 -25.84
C ILE A 152 -5.37 -2.48 -25.34
N ALA A 153 -4.21 -2.75 -25.97
CA ALA A 153 -3.27 -3.77 -25.51
C ALA A 153 -2.77 -3.51 -24.08
N ALA A 154 -2.46 -2.24 -23.76
CA ALA A 154 -2.07 -1.85 -22.40
C ALA A 154 -3.18 -2.11 -21.37
N ARG A 155 -4.45 -1.84 -21.72
CA ARG A 155 -5.59 -2.17 -20.83
C ARG A 155 -5.69 -3.67 -20.61
N GLN A 156 -5.55 -4.47 -21.66
CA GLN A 156 -5.59 -5.91 -21.56
C GLN A 156 -4.43 -6.45 -20.70
N ALA A 157 -3.19 -6.00 -20.92
CA ALA A 157 -2.05 -6.41 -20.11
C ALA A 157 -2.24 -6.09 -18.62
N ARG A 158 -2.93 -4.97 -18.33
CA ARG A 158 -3.31 -4.62 -16.96
C ARG A 158 -4.33 -5.58 -16.35
N GLU A 159 -5.33 -5.99 -17.13
CA GLU A 159 -6.33 -6.98 -16.69
C GLU A 159 -5.71 -8.37 -16.50
N GLU A 160 -4.74 -8.75 -17.33
CA GLU A 160 -4.04 -10.04 -17.28
C GLU A 160 -2.96 -10.12 -16.19
N GLY A 161 -2.59 -9.00 -15.55
CA GLY A 161 -1.61 -8.99 -14.47
C GLY A 161 -0.14 -8.84 -14.94
N GLY A 162 0.11 -8.47 -16.20
CA GLY A 162 1.45 -8.30 -16.76
C GLY A 162 1.96 -6.85 -16.72
N LEU A 163 2.72 -6.47 -15.68
CA LEU A 163 3.28 -5.10 -15.57
C LEU A 163 4.33 -4.80 -16.65
N ASP A 164 5.22 -5.73 -16.98
CA ASP A 164 6.22 -5.52 -18.04
C ASP A 164 5.55 -5.30 -19.41
N GLN A 165 4.55 -6.11 -19.75
CA GLN A 165 3.77 -5.97 -20.98
C GLN A 165 3.01 -4.64 -21.03
N LEU A 166 2.42 -4.21 -19.90
CA LEU A 166 1.80 -2.91 -19.79
C LEU A 166 2.81 -1.78 -20.06
N VAL A 167 4.00 -1.84 -19.45
CA VAL A 167 5.05 -0.84 -19.62
C VAL A 167 5.56 -0.80 -21.07
N ASP A 168 5.74 -1.96 -21.71
CA ASP A 168 6.14 -2.06 -23.10
C ASP A 168 5.08 -1.47 -24.05
N CYS A 169 3.79 -1.79 -23.84
CA CYS A 169 2.70 -1.21 -24.61
C CYS A 169 2.62 0.32 -24.42
N LEU A 170 2.80 0.81 -23.19
CA LEU A 170 2.81 2.24 -22.90
C LEU A 170 3.99 2.96 -23.56
N ARG A 171 5.19 2.35 -23.56
CA ARG A 171 6.36 2.91 -24.24
C ARG A 171 6.07 3.13 -25.72
N VAL A 172 5.51 2.12 -26.38
CA VAL A 172 5.12 2.19 -27.79
C VAL A 172 4.06 3.26 -28.04
N ALA A 173 3.00 3.29 -27.21
CA ALA A 173 1.94 4.27 -27.35
C ALA A 173 2.44 5.71 -27.17
N LEU A 174 3.29 5.97 -26.17
CA LEU A 174 3.83 7.30 -25.87
C LEU A 174 4.83 7.81 -26.90
N MET A 175 5.57 6.90 -27.54
CA MET A 175 6.51 7.24 -28.60
C MET A 175 5.82 7.78 -29.86
N VAL A 176 4.68 7.20 -30.22
CA VAL A 176 3.99 7.49 -31.49
C VAL A 176 2.79 8.43 -31.31
N ALA A 177 2.32 8.62 -30.07
CA ALA A 177 1.24 9.54 -29.77
C ALA A 177 1.64 11.00 -30.10
N PRO A 178 0.91 11.68 -31.00
CA PRO A 178 1.19 13.08 -31.34
C PRO A 178 0.89 14.02 -30.16
N ARG A 179 -0.03 13.62 -29.27
CA ARG A 179 -0.41 14.31 -28.04
C ARG A 179 -0.75 13.30 -26.96
N LEU A 180 -0.42 13.65 -25.72
CA LEU A 180 -0.78 12.85 -24.56
C LEU A 180 -2.30 12.91 -24.33
N THR A 181 -2.98 11.78 -24.50
CA THR A 181 -4.42 11.65 -24.24
C THR A 181 -4.69 11.33 -22.77
N HIS A 182 -5.92 11.62 -22.31
CA HIS A 182 -6.32 11.29 -20.94
C HIS A 182 -6.25 9.79 -20.63
N ALA A 183 -6.72 8.94 -21.56
CA ALA A 183 -6.67 7.50 -21.40
C ALA A 183 -5.24 6.96 -21.26
N LEU A 184 -4.29 7.52 -22.02
CA LEU A 184 -2.89 7.14 -21.94
C LEU A 184 -2.26 7.61 -20.61
N SER A 185 -2.55 8.84 -20.20
CA SER A 185 -2.14 9.38 -18.88
C SER A 185 -2.67 8.53 -17.73
N ASP A 186 -3.93 8.11 -17.75
CA ASP A 186 -4.53 7.24 -16.72
C ASP A 186 -3.83 5.88 -16.62
N LEU A 187 -3.44 5.28 -17.76
CA LEU A 187 -2.71 4.02 -17.77
C LEU A 187 -1.28 4.17 -17.24
N VAL A 188 -0.61 5.29 -17.54
CA VAL A 188 0.72 5.57 -16.98
C VAL A 188 0.63 5.74 -15.47
N VAL A 189 -0.35 6.49 -14.94
CA VAL A 189 -0.57 6.62 -13.50
C VAL A 189 -0.80 5.25 -12.87
N ALA A 190 -1.65 4.42 -13.48
CA ALA A 190 -1.91 3.06 -13.00
C ALA A 190 -0.64 2.18 -12.99
N ALA A 191 0.19 2.25 -14.04
CA ALA A 191 1.45 1.53 -14.12
C ALA A 191 2.43 1.97 -13.02
N VAL A 192 2.52 3.29 -12.74
CA VAL A 192 3.37 3.82 -11.67
C VAL A 192 2.91 3.36 -10.30
N LEU A 193 1.60 3.40 -10.02
CA LEU A 193 1.04 2.92 -8.76
C LEU A 193 1.24 1.42 -8.57
N TRP A 194 1.12 0.64 -9.64
CA TRP A 194 1.39 -0.80 -9.60
C TRP A 194 2.86 -1.08 -9.33
N ALA A 195 3.76 -0.40 -10.03
CA ALA A 195 5.20 -0.52 -9.81
C ALA A 195 5.61 -0.12 -8.38
N GLU A 196 4.98 0.90 -7.78
CA GLU A 196 5.19 1.25 -6.38
C GLU A 196 4.80 0.11 -5.42
N ARG A 197 3.62 -0.49 -5.63
CA ARG A 197 3.09 -1.58 -4.76
C ARG A 197 3.94 -2.85 -4.84
N GLU A 198 4.31 -3.25 -6.05
CA GLU A 198 5.08 -4.48 -6.30
C GLU A 198 6.60 -4.26 -6.21
N LYS A 199 7.05 -3.03 -5.90
CA LYS A 199 8.47 -2.64 -5.88
C LYS A 199 9.17 -2.96 -7.19
N HIS A 200 8.45 -2.84 -8.30
CA HIS A 200 8.93 -3.19 -9.63
C HIS A 200 9.47 -1.97 -10.38
N SER A 201 10.26 -2.19 -11.43
CA SER A 201 10.93 -1.13 -12.16
C SER A 201 10.15 -0.76 -13.42
N LEU A 202 9.94 0.53 -13.66
CA LEU A 202 9.33 1.03 -14.90
C LEU A 202 10.39 1.21 -16.00
N ARG A 203 11.20 0.20 -16.30
CA ARG A 203 12.25 0.33 -17.33
C ARG A 203 11.61 0.60 -18.69
N GLY A 204 12.21 1.50 -19.48
CA GLY A 204 11.73 1.82 -20.83
C GLY A 204 10.84 3.06 -20.94
N LEU A 205 10.16 3.49 -19.87
CA LEU A 205 9.43 4.76 -19.86
C LEU A 205 10.35 5.94 -19.53
N ALA A 206 10.25 7.00 -20.31
CA ALA A 206 11.08 8.20 -20.11
C ALA A 206 10.51 9.06 -18.95
N PRO A 207 11.36 9.62 -18.06
CA PRO A 207 10.88 10.38 -16.90
C PRO A 207 10.03 11.61 -17.25
N ASP A 208 10.33 12.27 -18.36
CA ASP A 208 9.60 13.41 -18.92
C ASP A 208 8.18 13.01 -19.36
N GLN A 209 8.03 11.84 -19.99
CA GLN A 209 6.72 11.31 -20.37
C GLN A 209 5.88 10.93 -19.15
N ILE A 210 6.50 10.34 -18.12
CA ILE A 210 5.84 10.01 -16.85
C ILE A 210 5.41 11.30 -16.14
N GLU A 211 6.30 12.29 -16.04
CA GLU A 211 6.00 13.58 -15.44
C GLU A 211 4.82 14.27 -16.15
N ALA A 212 4.84 14.35 -17.48
CA ALA A 212 3.76 14.94 -18.27
C ALA A 212 2.42 14.20 -18.05
N SER A 213 2.47 12.87 -17.94
CA SER A 213 1.29 12.04 -17.65
C SER A 213 0.74 12.28 -16.25
N LEU A 214 1.61 12.41 -15.25
CA LEU A 214 1.21 12.75 -13.89
C LEU A 214 0.64 14.17 -13.83
N GLU A 215 1.27 15.15 -14.49
CA GLU A 215 0.78 16.53 -14.51
C GLU A 215 -0.61 16.64 -15.16
N LEU A 216 -0.84 15.93 -16.28
CA LEU A 216 -2.15 15.89 -16.92
C LEU A 216 -3.23 15.27 -16.02
N ALA A 217 -2.89 14.23 -15.26
CA ALA A 217 -3.79 13.61 -14.29
C ALA A 217 -4.07 14.55 -13.09
N VAL A 218 -3.06 15.27 -12.60
CA VAL A 218 -3.20 16.26 -11.52
C VAL A 218 -4.14 17.41 -11.90
N VAL A 219 -4.04 17.90 -13.14
CA VAL A 219 -4.95 18.95 -13.63
C VAL A 219 -6.41 18.49 -13.56
N ARG A 220 -6.66 17.21 -13.86
CA ARG A 220 -7.98 16.58 -13.74
C ARG A 220 -8.43 16.27 -12.31
N GLY A 221 -7.56 16.47 -11.31
CA GLY A 221 -7.87 16.24 -9.90
C GLY A 221 -7.54 14.83 -9.40
N ASP A 222 -6.71 14.08 -10.11
CA ASP A 222 -6.21 12.80 -9.62
C ASP A 222 -5.29 13.00 -8.40
N ARG A 223 -5.75 12.51 -7.25
CA ARG A 223 -5.04 12.61 -5.96
C ARG A 223 -3.80 11.71 -5.88
N ASP A 224 -3.82 10.57 -6.55
CA ASP A 224 -2.73 9.60 -6.51
C ASP A 224 -1.57 10.13 -7.37
N ALA A 225 -1.89 10.63 -8.57
CA ALA A 225 -0.93 11.33 -9.41
C ALA A 225 -0.33 12.56 -8.70
N ALA A 226 -1.16 13.36 -8.00
CA ALA A 226 -0.71 14.51 -7.24
C ALA A 226 0.30 14.12 -6.15
N CYS A 227 0.05 13.03 -5.44
CA CYS A 227 0.97 12.61 -4.40
C CYS A 227 2.24 11.96 -4.95
N LEU A 228 2.18 11.14 -5.99
CA LEU A 228 3.36 10.57 -6.65
C LEU A 228 4.29 11.67 -7.16
N LEU A 229 3.73 12.62 -7.92
CA LEU A 229 4.49 13.76 -8.43
C LEU A 229 4.97 14.66 -7.28
N GLY A 230 4.14 14.88 -6.26
CA GLY A 230 4.50 15.65 -5.07
C GLY A 230 5.73 15.08 -4.36
N ARG A 231 5.75 13.75 -4.11
CA ARG A 231 6.89 13.04 -3.51
C ARG A 231 8.13 13.14 -4.38
N ALA A 232 7.98 12.91 -5.68
CA ALA A 232 9.09 12.99 -6.63
C ALA A 232 9.74 14.39 -6.65
N ARG A 233 8.93 15.45 -6.69
CA ARG A 233 9.42 16.84 -6.64
C ARG A 233 10.08 17.19 -5.30
N CYS A 234 9.65 16.54 -4.23
CA CYS A 234 10.23 16.66 -2.90
C CYS A 234 11.49 15.80 -2.70
N GLY A 235 11.86 14.97 -3.68
CA GLY A 235 13.00 14.05 -3.55
C GLY A 235 12.71 12.85 -2.64
N ILE A 236 11.44 12.50 -2.44
CA ILE A 236 11.01 11.36 -1.63
C ILE A 236 10.77 10.16 -2.55
N ASP A 237 11.44 9.05 -2.25
CA ASP A 237 11.34 7.81 -3.02
C ASP A 237 9.92 7.21 -2.95
N SER A 238 9.48 6.62 -4.07
CA SER A 238 8.19 5.91 -4.19
C SER A 238 8.41 4.42 -4.35
N GLY A 239 8.62 3.73 -3.23
CA GLY A 239 9.00 2.32 -3.23
C GLY A 239 10.42 2.15 -3.79
N THR A 240 10.56 1.47 -4.92
CA THR A 240 11.83 1.34 -5.66
C THR A 240 12.01 2.40 -6.74
N LEU A 241 11.00 3.25 -6.96
CA LEU A 241 11.04 4.32 -7.94
C LEU A 241 11.73 5.54 -7.34
N ALA A 242 12.94 5.79 -7.83
CA ALA A 242 13.68 7.00 -7.50
C ALA A 242 12.92 8.26 -8.00
N PRO A 243 13.05 9.41 -7.33
CA PRO A 243 12.33 10.64 -7.68
C PRO A 243 12.61 11.08 -9.11
N ALA A 244 13.85 10.89 -9.57
CA ALA A 244 14.31 11.18 -10.92
C ALA A 244 13.62 10.35 -12.02
N ARG A 245 12.90 9.27 -11.67
CA ARG A 245 12.10 8.49 -12.62
C ARG A 245 10.70 9.08 -12.85
N LEU A 246 10.20 9.85 -11.88
CA LEU A 246 8.85 10.42 -11.90
C LEU A 246 8.85 11.93 -12.18
N ALA A 247 9.96 12.62 -11.87
CA ALA A 247 10.13 14.03 -12.13
C ALA A 247 11.55 14.35 -12.60
N THR A 248 11.65 15.19 -13.62
CA THR A 248 12.86 15.73 -14.25
C THR A 248 13.64 16.68 -13.33
N SER A 249 12.93 17.39 -12.45
CA SER A 249 13.52 18.41 -11.57
C SER A 249 12.87 18.45 -10.20
N LEU A 250 13.69 18.67 -9.18
CA LEU A 250 13.24 18.87 -7.81
C LEU A 250 12.65 20.28 -7.65
N ASN A 251 11.50 20.38 -7.00
CA ASN A 251 10.89 21.65 -6.65
C ASN A 251 10.05 21.47 -5.38
N LEU A 252 10.66 21.75 -4.24
CA LEU A 252 10.05 21.52 -2.92
C LEU A 252 8.72 22.27 -2.76
N ARG A 253 8.61 23.51 -3.25
CA ARG A 253 7.39 24.32 -3.12
C ARG A 253 6.22 23.72 -3.92
N LYS A 254 6.48 23.40 -5.20
CA LYS A 254 5.47 22.72 -6.05
C LYS A 254 5.13 21.34 -5.49
N GLY A 255 6.13 20.60 -5.02
CA GLY A 255 5.95 19.28 -4.40
C GLY A 255 5.04 19.32 -3.18
N VAL A 256 5.31 20.21 -2.22
CA VAL A 256 4.47 20.41 -1.02
C VAL A 256 3.05 20.81 -1.39
N ALA A 257 2.86 21.72 -2.36
CA ALA A 257 1.53 22.11 -2.80
C ALA A 257 0.73 20.93 -3.39
N LEU A 258 1.39 20.07 -4.17
CA LEU A 258 0.80 18.85 -4.72
C LEU A 258 0.47 17.83 -3.62
N LEU A 259 1.37 17.67 -2.64
CA LEU A 259 1.14 16.79 -1.49
C LEU A 259 -0.02 17.26 -0.63
N LEU A 260 -0.14 18.57 -0.37
CA LEU A 260 -1.29 19.15 0.34
C LEU A 260 -2.59 18.87 -0.41
N ARG A 261 -2.62 19.11 -1.73
CA ARG A 261 -3.80 18.82 -2.55
C ARG A 261 -4.19 17.33 -2.50
N ALA A 262 -3.21 16.44 -2.54
CA ALA A 262 -3.46 15.01 -2.41
C ALA A 262 -3.99 14.63 -1.02
N ALA A 263 -3.39 15.18 0.03
CA ALA A 263 -3.78 14.95 1.41
C ALA A 263 -5.22 15.42 1.68
N ASP A 264 -5.57 16.62 1.20
CA ASP A 264 -6.93 17.18 1.28
C ASP A 264 -7.94 16.36 0.46
N ALA A 265 -7.50 15.71 -0.62
CA ALA A 265 -8.31 14.78 -1.42
C ALA A 265 -8.38 13.35 -0.83
N GLY A 266 -7.86 13.14 0.40
CA GLY A 266 -7.94 11.87 1.13
C GLY A 266 -6.84 10.85 0.79
N ARG A 267 -5.70 11.30 0.25
CA ARG A 267 -4.50 10.46 0.07
C ARG A 267 -3.65 10.55 1.34
N ASP A 268 -3.90 9.65 2.30
CA ASP A 268 -3.38 9.79 3.66
C ASP A 268 -1.86 9.76 3.78
N ASP A 269 -1.16 8.93 3.01
CA ASP A 269 0.31 8.82 3.02
C ASP A 269 1.01 10.13 2.59
N ALA A 270 0.29 11.05 1.92
CA ALA A 270 0.80 12.39 1.65
C ALA A 270 1.12 13.17 2.94
N TRP A 271 0.40 12.94 4.05
CA TRP A 271 0.66 13.61 5.32
C TRP A 271 2.05 13.29 5.88
N LEU A 272 2.52 12.05 5.75
CA LEU A 272 3.84 11.66 6.23
C LEU A 272 4.95 12.21 5.33
N ALA A 273 4.71 12.28 4.02
CA ALA A 273 5.61 12.96 3.08
C ALA A 273 5.74 14.46 3.41
N LEU A 274 4.63 15.14 3.71
CA LEU A 274 4.63 16.53 4.18
C LEU A 274 5.42 16.68 5.47
N TYR A 275 5.21 15.81 6.45
CA TYR A 275 6.02 15.79 7.68
C TYR A 275 7.52 15.67 7.36
N ALA A 276 7.92 14.72 6.53
CA ALA A 276 9.33 14.49 6.19
C ALA A 276 9.98 15.74 5.58
N THR A 277 9.30 16.43 4.67
CA THR A 277 9.81 17.66 4.04
C THR A 277 9.91 18.86 4.97
N HIS A 278 8.96 19.01 5.90
CA HIS A 278 8.91 20.14 6.82
C HIS A 278 9.72 19.92 8.10
N ALA A 279 9.95 18.66 8.50
CA ALA A 279 10.77 18.31 9.65
C ALA A 279 12.27 18.39 9.37
N ASP A 280 12.69 18.29 8.11
CA ASP A 280 14.09 18.50 7.74
C ASP A 280 14.47 19.98 7.87
N HIS A 281 15.42 20.28 8.75
CA HIS A 281 15.96 21.62 9.00
C HIS A 281 16.76 22.17 7.81
N ARG A 282 17.19 21.31 6.88
CA ARG A 282 17.94 21.70 5.67
C ARG A 282 17.01 22.09 4.52
N SER A 283 15.75 21.73 4.62
CA SER A 283 14.74 21.98 3.60
C SER A 283 14.35 23.47 3.55
N SER A 284 14.24 24.02 2.35
CA SER A 284 13.78 25.42 2.16
C SER A 284 12.35 25.67 2.62
N VAL A 285 11.56 24.60 2.81
CA VAL A 285 10.19 24.66 3.31
C VAL A 285 10.09 24.30 4.79
N SER A 286 11.22 24.09 5.49
CA SER A 286 11.24 23.65 6.89
C SER A 286 10.35 24.53 7.77
N ASN A 287 9.43 23.88 8.51
CA ASN A 287 8.60 24.56 9.49
C ASN A 287 8.19 23.56 10.58
N PRO A 288 8.70 23.68 11.81
CA PRO A 288 8.47 22.71 12.87
C PRO A 288 7.01 22.66 13.34
N GLN A 289 6.29 23.78 13.28
CA GLN A 289 4.87 23.83 13.66
C GLN A 289 4.03 23.06 12.64
N MET A 290 4.27 23.29 11.35
CA MET A 290 3.59 22.57 10.28
C MET A 290 3.98 21.10 10.27
N ALA A 291 5.25 20.76 10.50
CA ALA A 291 5.70 19.38 10.62
C ALA A 291 4.91 18.64 11.70
N ARG A 292 4.75 19.24 12.90
CA ARG A 292 3.94 18.64 13.97
C ARG A 292 2.49 18.45 13.54
N PHE A 293 1.88 19.45 12.91
CA PHE A 293 0.51 19.36 12.42
C PHE A 293 0.33 18.20 11.42
N PHE A 294 1.24 18.08 10.44
CA PHE A 294 1.19 16.99 9.45
C PHE A 294 1.45 15.62 10.08
N LEU A 295 2.32 15.53 11.08
CA LEU A 295 2.56 14.29 11.82
C LEU A 295 1.30 13.84 12.59
N GLU A 296 0.61 14.78 13.24
CA GLU A 296 -0.64 14.51 13.94
C GLU A 296 -1.72 14.01 12.97
N LYS A 297 -1.84 14.63 11.79
CA LYS A 297 -2.74 14.16 10.71
C LYS A 297 -2.39 12.75 10.22
N ALA A 298 -1.11 12.49 9.94
CA ALA A 298 -0.65 11.17 9.50
C ALA A 298 -0.91 10.08 10.57
N ALA A 299 -0.70 10.40 11.84
CA ALA A 299 -0.95 9.46 12.95
C ALA A 299 -2.45 9.18 13.13
N MET A 300 -3.30 10.21 12.99
CA MET A 300 -4.77 10.07 12.99
C MET A 300 -5.27 9.24 11.81
N ALA A 301 -4.63 9.35 10.64
CA ALA A 301 -4.91 8.52 9.47
C ALA A 301 -4.44 7.06 9.62
N GLY A 302 -3.90 6.68 10.77
CA GLY A 302 -3.57 5.28 11.08
C GLY A 302 -2.16 4.85 10.69
N GLN A 303 -1.31 5.73 10.13
CA GLN A 303 0.01 5.34 9.66
C GLN A 303 0.94 4.98 10.83
N SER A 304 1.40 3.72 10.86
CA SER A 304 2.23 3.17 11.93
C SER A 304 3.50 3.99 12.20
N GLU A 305 4.20 4.42 11.15
CA GLU A 305 5.38 5.27 11.27
C GLU A 305 5.06 6.63 11.91
N ALA A 306 3.95 7.26 11.51
CA ALA A 306 3.54 8.54 12.07
C ALA A 306 3.13 8.41 13.54
N GLN A 307 2.35 7.37 13.88
CA GLN A 307 1.96 7.05 15.25
C GLN A 307 3.19 6.81 16.14
N ARG A 308 4.17 6.05 15.63
CA ARG A 308 5.45 5.83 16.31
C ARG A 308 6.17 7.13 16.59
N LYS A 309 6.39 7.96 15.56
CA LYS A 309 7.14 9.22 15.71
C LYS A 309 6.41 10.19 16.64
N LEU A 310 5.09 10.32 16.51
CA LEU A 310 4.28 11.17 17.37
C LEU A 310 4.37 10.71 18.83
N GLY A 311 4.19 9.42 19.08
CA GLY A 311 4.34 8.83 20.42
C GLY A 311 5.74 9.06 21.00
N ALA A 312 6.80 8.85 20.20
CA ALA A 312 8.17 9.09 20.63
C ALA A 312 8.44 10.57 20.98
N LEU A 313 7.92 11.52 20.20
CA LEU A 313 8.07 12.96 20.45
C LEU A 313 7.31 13.41 21.70
N ILE A 314 6.06 12.97 21.87
CA ILE A 314 5.27 13.27 23.08
C ILE A 314 5.96 12.66 24.30
N LEU A 315 6.40 11.40 24.23
CA LEU A 315 7.07 10.74 25.34
C LEU A 315 8.35 11.45 25.75
N ARG A 316 9.17 11.85 24.78
CA ARG A 316 10.41 12.61 25.02
C ARG A 316 10.14 13.94 25.74
N ALA A 317 9.06 14.63 25.39
CA ALA A 317 8.69 15.93 25.96
C ALA A 317 7.84 15.82 27.24
N SER A 318 7.34 14.64 27.57
CA SER A 318 6.37 14.44 28.66
C SER A 318 6.94 14.84 30.03
N ASN A 319 6.17 15.64 30.76
CA ASN A 319 6.44 16.04 32.14
C ASN A 319 5.33 15.59 33.10
N SER A 320 4.26 15.00 32.56
CA SER A 320 3.14 14.45 33.30
C SER A 320 2.84 13.02 32.85
N VAL A 321 2.20 12.25 33.74
CA VAL A 321 1.79 10.88 33.42
C VAL A 321 0.74 10.85 32.29
N VAL A 322 -0.13 11.87 32.21
CA VAL A 322 -1.17 11.97 31.18
C VAL A 322 -0.54 12.03 29.78
N GLU A 323 0.50 12.83 29.60
CA GLU A 323 1.25 12.89 28.33
C GLU A 323 1.97 11.57 28.04
N SER A 324 2.53 10.90 29.05
CA SER A 324 3.12 9.58 28.89
C SER A 324 2.09 8.52 28.47
N GLU A 325 0.89 8.53 29.06
CA GLU A 325 -0.21 7.63 28.67
C GLU A 325 -0.63 7.87 27.22
N GLN A 326 -0.77 9.13 26.80
CA GLN A 326 -1.09 9.49 25.42
C GLN A 326 -0.01 8.99 24.45
N ALA A 327 1.27 9.18 24.79
CA ALA A 327 2.38 8.71 23.98
C ALA A 327 2.41 7.18 23.85
N ILE A 328 2.20 6.47 24.96
CA ILE A 328 2.16 5.01 24.99
C ILE A 328 1.00 4.48 24.14
N ALA A 329 -0.17 5.14 24.19
CA ALA A 329 -1.31 4.76 23.35
C ALA A 329 -0.96 4.82 21.85
N TRP A 330 -0.30 5.88 21.40
CA TRP A 330 0.16 5.99 20.00
C TRP A 330 1.20 4.93 19.65
N LEU A 331 2.18 4.70 20.52
CA LEU A 331 3.19 3.66 20.31
C LEU A 331 2.59 2.26 20.27
N HIS A 332 1.58 2.00 21.10
CA HIS A 332 0.85 0.73 21.10
C HIS A 332 0.02 0.55 19.83
N ALA A 333 -0.58 1.61 19.29
CA ALA A 333 -1.27 1.57 18.00
C ALA A 333 -0.31 1.21 16.85
N ALA A 334 0.89 1.81 16.83
CA ALA A 334 1.92 1.46 15.86
C ALA A 334 2.44 0.01 16.04
N ALA A 335 2.66 -0.41 17.29
CA ALA A 335 3.13 -1.76 17.62
C ALA A 335 2.14 -2.85 17.20
N ASN A 336 0.83 -2.60 17.30
CA ASN A 336 -0.23 -3.50 16.84
C ASN A 336 -0.23 -3.70 15.32
N GLN A 337 0.31 -2.74 14.56
CA GLN A 337 0.50 -2.84 13.11
C GLN A 337 1.84 -3.49 12.73
N GLY A 338 2.59 -4.02 13.70
CA GLY A 338 3.88 -4.67 13.47
C GLY A 338 5.09 -3.74 13.46
N ASP A 339 4.96 -2.47 13.88
CA ASP A 339 6.10 -1.56 13.97
C ASP A 339 7.08 -2.01 15.09
N THR A 340 8.18 -2.63 14.67
CA THR A 340 9.20 -3.16 15.59
C THR A 340 9.97 -2.08 16.34
N HIS A 341 10.03 -0.85 15.82
CA HIS A 341 10.66 0.28 16.50
C HIS A 341 9.76 0.80 17.61
N ALA A 342 8.44 0.85 17.38
CA ALA A 342 7.46 1.17 18.41
C ALA A 342 7.49 0.13 19.54
N GLN A 343 7.50 -1.17 19.19
CA GLN A 343 7.63 -2.27 20.17
C GLN A 343 8.90 -2.14 21.02
N ARG A 344 10.05 -1.86 20.40
CA ARG A 344 11.32 -1.62 21.12
C ARG A 344 11.24 -0.42 22.05
N LEU A 345 10.57 0.66 21.63
CA LEU A 345 10.39 1.85 22.45
C LEU A 345 9.48 1.57 23.66
N LEU A 346 8.39 0.83 23.47
CA LEU A 346 7.53 0.37 24.57
C LEU A 346 8.31 -0.52 25.55
N GLY A 347 9.13 -1.45 25.05
CA GLY A 347 10.01 -2.28 25.88
C GLY A 347 10.95 -1.48 26.76
N SER A 348 11.43 -0.32 26.27
CA SER A 348 12.29 0.59 27.03
C SER A 348 11.59 1.28 28.22
N LEU A 349 10.26 1.16 28.36
CA LEU A 349 9.46 1.68 29.47
C LEU A 349 9.19 0.65 30.57
N VAL A 350 9.52 -0.62 30.31
CA VAL A 350 9.35 -1.72 31.26
C VAL A 350 10.69 -2.00 31.96
N LEU A 351 10.65 -2.27 33.26
CA LEU A 351 11.88 -2.61 33.98
C LEU A 351 12.31 -4.03 33.61
N PRO A 352 13.62 -4.27 33.42
CA PRO A 352 14.11 -5.61 33.18
C PRO A 352 13.91 -6.47 34.42
N LEU A 353 13.50 -7.71 34.19
CA LEU A 353 13.38 -8.75 35.22
C LEU A 353 14.56 -9.69 35.13
N GLN A 354 14.90 -10.29 36.28
CA GLN A 354 15.91 -11.34 36.37
C GLN A 354 15.23 -12.72 36.28
N GLY A 355 16.02 -13.74 35.94
CA GLY A 355 15.60 -15.14 35.94
C GLY A 355 14.75 -15.56 34.72
N SER A 356 14.67 -16.88 34.52
CA SER A 356 13.91 -17.49 33.43
C SER A 356 12.41 -17.28 33.61
N GLU A 357 11.71 -16.96 32.51
CA GLU A 357 10.26 -16.83 32.51
C GLU A 357 9.55 -18.16 32.80
N SER A 358 10.11 -19.29 32.36
CA SER A 358 9.54 -20.63 32.63
C SER A 358 9.49 -20.94 34.13
N VAL A 359 10.62 -20.76 34.81
CA VAL A 359 10.78 -20.99 36.26
C VAL A 359 9.84 -20.08 37.04
N ALA A 360 9.72 -18.82 36.62
CA ALA A 360 8.83 -17.89 37.30
C ALA A 360 7.34 -18.25 37.10
N ARG A 361 6.94 -18.74 35.92
CA ARG A 361 5.57 -19.20 35.67
C ARG A 361 5.22 -20.42 36.52
N GLU A 362 6.11 -21.40 36.62
CA GLU A 362 5.93 -22.57 37.48
C GLU A 362 5.80 -22.18 38.95
N ALA A 363 6.67 -21.27 39.42
CA ALA A 363 6.61 -20.78 40.79
C ALA A 363 5.33 -19.97 41.07
N ILE A 364 4.83 -19.18 40.11
CA ILE A 364 3.53 -18.50 40.22
C ILE A 364 2.40 -19.50 40.40
N GLU A 365 2.45 -20.65 39.73
CA GLU A 365 1.42 -21.67 39.84
C GLU A 365 1.46 -22.40 41.20
N GLN A 366 2.65 -22.65 41.72
CA GLN A 366 2.80 -23.13 43.11
C GLN A 366 2.27 -22.11 44.13
N VAL A 367 2.57 -20.83 43.94
CA VAL A 367 2.02 -19.75 44.78
C VAL A 367 0.51 -19.68 44.65
N ARG A 368 -0.07 -19.92 43.46
CA ARG A 368 -1.52 -19.88 43.22
C ARG A 368 -2.27 -20.88 44.09
N GLN A 369 -1.69 -22.05 44.36
CA GLN A 369 -2.27 -23.07 45.24
C GLN A 369 -2.31 -22.62 46.72
N ALA A 370 -1.35 -21.80 47.14
CA ALA A 370 -1.24 -21.33 48.52
C ALA A 370 -1.95 -19.97 48.75
N ASP A 371 -1.83 -19.04 47.81
CA ASP A 371 -2.39 -17.69 47.84
C ASP A 371 -2.68 -17.21 46.39
N PRO A 372 -3.92 -17.40 45.89
CA PRO A 372 -4.31 -16.97 44.56
C PRO A 372 -4.15 -15.46 44.31
N TRP A 373 -4.33 -14.63 45.34
CA TRP A 373 -4.22 -13.17 45.24
C TRP A 373 -2.77 -12.74 45.05
N LEU A 374 -1.88 -13.34 45.84
CA LEU A 374 -0.45 -13.12 45.66
C LEU A 374 0.00 -13.59 44.27
N ALA A 375 -0.45 -14.75 43.81
CA ALA A 375 -0.11 -15.26 42.48
C ALA A 375 -0.48 -14.27 41.37
N VAL A 376 -1.68 -13.68 41.42
CA VAL A 376 -2.09 -12.65 40.45
C VAL A 376 -1.17 -11.42 40.50
N ARG A 377 -0.81 -10.95 41.70
CA ARG A 377 0.14 -9.83 41.85
C ARG A 377 1.53 -10.16 41.30
N LEU A 378 2.01 -11.40 41.48
CA LEU A 378 3.28 -11.85 40.89
C LEU A 378 3.20 -11.97 39.37
N THR A 379 2.07 -12.42 38.83
CA THR A 379 1.83 -12.41 37.37
C THR A 379 1.93 -10.98 36.83
N LEU A 380 1.20 -10.03 37.42
CA LEU A 380 1.27 -8.62 37.02
C LEU A 380 2.67 -8.02 37.22
N ALA A 381 3.37 -8.40 38.30
CA ALA A 381 4.73 -7.95 38.54
C ALA A 381 5.67 -8.34 37.40
N ARG A 382 5.49 -9.55 36.86
CA ARG A 382 6.29 -10.03 35.74
C ARG A 382 5.85 -9.45 34.41
N ASP A 383 4.55 -9.41 34.14
CA ASP A 383 4.01 -8.89 32.88
C ASP A 383 4.36 -7.42 32.64
N PHE A 384 4.46 -6.62 33.71
CA PHE A 384 4.71 -5.18 33.66
C PHE A 384 6.06 -4.76 34.25
N GLY A 385 6.94 -5.69 34.64
CA GLY A 385 8.23 -5.34 35.25
C GLY A 385 8.07 -4.38 36.44
N LEU A 386 7.26 -4.77 37.42
CA LEU A 386 6.97 -3.96 38.59
C LEU A 386 8.00 -4.21 39.69
N THR A 387 8.34 -3.17 40.44
CA THR A 387 9.05 -3.35 41.71
C THR A 387 8.14 -4.02 42.74
N LYS A 388 8.71 -4.64 43.78
CA LYS A 388 7.94 -5.25 44.87
C LYS A 388 6.89 -4.31 45.45
N LEU A 389 7.27 -3.05 45.66
CA LEU A 389 6.37 -2.04 46.22
C LEU A 389 5.22 -1.75 45.25
N GLU A 390 5.50 -1.53 43.97
CA GLU A 390 4.48 -1.30 42.93
C GLU A 390 3.54 -2.52 42.82
N ALA A 391 4.07 -3.73 42.72
CA ALA A 391 3.28 -4.96 42.59
C ALA A 391 2.33 -5.22 43.77
N LEU A 392 2.76 -4.87 44.99
CA LEU A 392 1.96 -5.06 46.21
C LEU A 392 1.04 -3.87 46.53
N SER A 393 1.14 -2.75 45.81
CA SER A 393 0.31 -1.56 46.05
C SER A 393 -0.59 -1.19 44.87
N VAL A 394 -0.25 -1.63 43.67
CA VAL A 394 -1.03 -1.32 42.46
C VAL A 394 -2.45 -1.87 42.59
N ASP A 395 -3.39 -1.03 42.17
CA ASP A 395 -4.77 -1.42 41.96
C ASP A 395 -4.97 -1.74 40.48
N PRO A 396 -5.17 -3.02 40.11
CA PRO A 396 -5.33 -3.41 38.71
C PRO A 396 -6.67 -2.96 38.12
N VAL A 397 -7.66 -2.60 38.93
CA VAL A 397 -8.96 -2.09 38.46
C VAL A 397 -8.79 -0.65 37.98
N GLU A 398 -8.30 0.24 38.85
CA GLU A 398 -8.11 1.66 38.52
C GLU A 398 -6.97 1.90 37.54
N GLY A 399 -5.92 1.07 37.65
CA GLY A 399 -4.74 1.16 36.81
C GLY A 399 -4.94 0.62 35.38
N ARG A 400 -6.02 -0.13 35.09
CA ARG A 400 -6.18 -0.77 33.78
C ARG A 400 -6.32 0.25 32.66
N ARG A 401 -5.56 0.06 31.59
CA ARG A 401 -5.66 0.82 30.34
C ARG A 401 -5.70 -0.13 29.14
N PRO A 402 -6.24 0.30 27.98
CA PRO A 402 -6.26 -0.54 26.77
C PRO A 402 -4.86 -0.95 26.29
N TRP A 403 -3.84 -0.15 26.58
CA TRP A 403 -2.44 -0.36 26.18
C TRP A 403 -1.55 -0.95 27.29
N GLY A 404 -2.05 -1.08 28.52
CA GLY A 404 -1.23 -1.54 29.65
C GLY A 404 -1.75 -1.16 31.03
N LEU A 405 -0.83 -0.89 31.96
CA LEU A 405 -1.10 -0.66 33.37
C LEU A 405 -0.56 0.70 33.82
N LEU A 406 -1.42 1.52 34.41
CA LEU A 406 -1.06 2.71 35.16
C LEU A 406 -0.83 2.32 36.62
N VAL A 407 0.43 2.43 37.08
CA VAL A 407 0.75 2.35 38.49
C VAL A 407 0.42 3.70 39.11
N GLY A 408 -0.64 3.73 39.92
CA GLY A 408 -1.13 4.94 40.59
C GLY A 408 -0.15 5.54 41.59
N GLN A 409 -0.55 6.67 42.19
CA GLN A 409 0.24 7.27 43.25
C GLN A 409 0.35 6.32 44.44
N ASN A 410 1.56 6.13 44.96
CA ASN A 410 1.74 5.26 46.12
C ASN A 410 1.39 6.01 47.41
N PRO A 411 0.28 5.66 48.11
CA PRO A 411 -0.16 6.39 49.30
C PRO A 411 0.76 6.16 50.51
N PHE A 412 1.63 5.14 50.46
CA PHE A 412 2.52 4.78 51.55
C PHE A 412 3.89 5.49 51.49
N ILE A 413 4.14 6.27 50.44
CA ILE A 413 5.36 7.07 50.32
C ILE A 413 5.03 8.55 50.51
N ALA A 414 5.47 9.12 51.62
CA ALA A 414 5.25 10.54 51.94
C ALA A 414 5.93 11.51 50.94
N GLN A 415 7.03 11.09 50.31
CA GLN A 415 7.73 11.89 49.33
C GLN A 415 7.00 11.86 47.98
N ALA A 416 6.31 12.95 47.63
CA ALA A 416 5.50 13.10 46.40
C ALA A 416 6.23 12.67 45.11
N ARG A 417 7.55 12.93 45.01
CA ARG A 417 8.34 12.53 43.83
C ARG A 417 8.54 11.03 43.71
N LEU A 418 8.64 10.32 44.84
CA LEU A 418 8.83 8.88 44.88
C LEU A 418 7.50 8.12 44.78
N SER A 419 6.40 8.73 45.24
CA SER A 419 5.04 8.20 45.07
C SER A 419 4.42 8.49 43.71
N ALA A 420 5.05 9.30 42.85
CA ALA A 420 4.50 9.68 41.56
C ALA A 420 4.09 8.48 40.68
N PRO A 421 2.99 8.59 39.91
CA PRO A 421 2.46 7.50 39.12
C PRO A 421 3.38 7.19 37.93
N ARG A 422 3.28 5.97 37.40
CA ARG A 422 4.08 5.50 36.27
C ARG A 422 3.19 4.71 35.30
N ALA A 423 3.19 5.10 34.03
CA ALA A 423 2.52 4.37 32.96
C ALA A 423 3.44 3.25 32.46
N VAL A 424 2.92 2.01 32.40
CA VAL A 424 3.70 0.83 32.02
C VAL A 424 2.98 0.06 30.90
N PRO A 425 3.56 0.01 29.69
CA PRO A 425 2.91 -0.66 28.57
C PRO A 425 2.90 -2.17 28.72
N ALA A 426 1.87 -2.82 28.18
CA ALA A 426 1.92 -4.25 27.96
C ALA A 426 2.80 -4.53 26.73
N LEU A 427 3.74 -5.47 26.86
CA LEU A 427 4.61 -5.88 25.75
C LEU A 427 4.06 -7.06 24.98
N THR A 428 3.11 -7.79 25.56
CA THR A 428 2.50 -8.97 24.95
C THR A 428 0.98 -8.92 25.08
N PRO A 429 0.23 -9.54 24.15
CA PRO A 429 -1.22 -9.69 24.29
C PRO A 429 -1.61 -10.46 25.55
N LEU A 430 -0.77 -11.43 25.98
CA LEU A 430 -0.98 -12.20 27.20
C LEU A 430 -0.96 -11.31 28.45
N ALA A 431 -0.07 -10.33 28.53
CA ALA A 431 -0.02 -9.37 29.64
C ALA A 431 -1.33 -8.57 29.78
N LEU A 432 -1.94 -8.13 28.66
CA LEU A 432 -3.24 -7.46 28.68
C LEU A 432 -4.37 -8.38 29.13
N GLN A 433 -4.34 -9.65 28.70
CA GLN A 433 -5.33 -10.65 29.12
C GLN A 433 -5.22 -10.94 30.63
N ASN A 434 -3.99 -11.10 31.14
CA ASN A 434 -3.74 -11.29 32.56
C ASN A 434 -4.17 -10.07 33.38
N LEU A 435 -3.91 -8.85 32.90
CA LEU A 435 -4.40 -7.63 33.53
C LEU A 435 -5.93 -7.57 33.56
N ALA A 436 -6.60 -7.94 32.47
CA ALA A 436 -8.07 -7.96 32.43
C ALA A 436 -8.65 -8.98 33.43
N ARG A 437 -8.05 -10.18 33.52
CA ARG A 437 -8.43 -11.21 34.50
C ARG A 437 -8.18 -10.74 35.94
N ALA A 438 -7.04 -10.10 36.18
CA ALA A 438 -6.71 -9.54 37.48
C ALA A 438 -7.71 -8.46 37.89
N ALA A 439 -8.00 -7.50 37.00
CA ALA A 439 -8.99 -6.46 37.27
C ALA A 439 -10.37 -7.05 37.60
N ALA A 440 -10.83 -8.06 36.84
CA ALA A 440 -12.12 -8.71 37.11
C ALA A 440 -12.17 -9.39 38.50
N LEU A 441 -11.10 -10.10 38.88
CA LEU A 441 -11.00 -10.73 40.20
C LEU A 441 -11.03 -9.69 41.33
N PHE A 442 -10.29 -8.60 41.17
CA PHE A 442 -10.20 -7.54 42.17
C PHE A 442 -11.50 -6.73 42.29
N GLU A 443 -12.19 -6.49 41.19
CA GLU A 443 -13.52 -5.85 41.19
C GLU A 443 -14.53 -6.67 42.00
N GLN A 444 -14.56 -7.99 41.80
CA GLN A 444 -15.45 -8.88 42.56
C GLN A 444 -15.20 -8.78 44.07
N SER A 445 -13.93 -8.77 44.50
CA SER A 445 -13.55 -8.65 45.92
C SER A 445 -13.86 -7.28 46.55
N ARG A 446 -13.95 -6.21 45.75
CA ARG A 446 -14.40 -4.89 46.25
C ARG A 446 -15.85 -4.97 46.75
N GLY A 447 -16.69 -5.75 46.09
CA GLY A 447 -18.08 -6.01 46.52
C GLY A 447 -18.17 -6.78 47.84
N ASP A 448 -17.19 -7.65 48.10
CA ASP A 448 -17.12 -8.49 49.30
C ASP A 448 -16.43 -7.82 50.50
N GLY A 449 -16.23 -6.49 50.47
CA GLY A 449 -15.63 -5.73 51.56
C GLY A 449 -14.10 -5.81 51.65
N ASN A 450 -13.43 -6.24 50.56
CA ASN A 450 -11.97 -6.25 50.42
C ASN A 450 -11.21 -7.02 51.53
N ALA A 451 -11.88 -8.00 52.15
CA ALA A 451 -11.42 -8.68 53.37
C ALA A 451 -10.06 -9.38 53.20
N PHE A 452 -9.75 -9.83 51.98
CA PHE A 452 -8.55 -10.60 51.70
C PHE A 452 -7.32 -9.76 51.38
N GLU A 453 -7.46 -8.56 50.81
CA GLU A 453 -6.31 -7.75 50.38
C GLU A 453 -5.65 -7.03 51.57
N GLY A 454 -6.44 -6.38 52.41
CA GLY A 454 -5.97 -5.63 53.58
C GLY A 454 -4.87 -4.61 53.28
N ASP A 455 -4.23 -4.09 54.33
CA ASP A 455 -3.16 -3.10 54.18
C ASP A 455 -1.88 -3.70 53.58
N LEU A 456 -1.05 -2.84 52.98
CA LEU A 456 0.24 -3.22 52.40
C LEU A 456 1.10 -4.07 53.35
N ARG A 457 1.12 -3.76 54.64
CA ARG A 457 1.87 -4.53 55.66
C ARG A 457 1.40 -5.99 55.72
N ARG A 458 0.09 -6.24 55.67
CA ARG A 458 -0.48 -7.60 55.67
C ARG A 458 -0.10 -8.34 54.38
N ARG A 459 -0.14 -7.65 53.23
CA ARG A 459 0.30 -8.19 51.93
C ARG A 459 1.78 -8.60 51.96
N SER A 460 2.65 -7.74 52.47
CA SER A 460 4.09 -8.04 52.59
C SER A 460 4.42 -9.16 53.57
N VAL A 461 3.63 -9.33 54.65
CA VAL A 461 3.80 -10.47 55.57
C VAL A 461 3.37 -11.77 54.92
N ARG A 462 2.25 -11.79 54.20
CA ARG A 462 1.80 -12.96 53.44
C ARG A 462 2.80 -13.40 52.39
N GLN A 463 3.28 -12.44 51.59
CA GLN A 463 4.30 -12.71 50.58
C GLN A 463 5.55 -13.36 51.19
N ARG A 464 6.10 -12.80 52.28
CA ARG A 464 7.25 -13.40 52.97
C ARG A 464 7.00 -14.83 53.44
N ARG A 465 5.86 -15.07 54.11
CA ARG A 465 5.52 -16.42 54.61
C ARG A 465 5.40 -17.46 53.49
N VAL A 466 4.78 -17.07 52.36
CA VAL A 466 4.64 -17.96 51.20
C VAL A 466 6.00 -18.23 50.57
N PHE A 467 6.85 -17.22 50.44
CA PHE A 467 8.18 -17.35 49.83
C PHE A 467 9.11 -18.19 50.69
N GLU A 468 9.08 -18.01 52.02
CA GLU A 468 9.83 -18.84 52.97
C GLU A 468 9.40 -20.31 52.89
N ARG A 469 8.09 -20.58 52.80
CA ARG A 469 7.53 -21.93 52.70
C ARG A 469 7.89 -22.64 51.40
N LEU A 470 7.88 -21.90 50.29
CA LEU A 470 8.15 -22.43 48.95
C LEU A 470 9.61 -22.25 48.51
N HIS A 471 10.47 -21.74 49.39
CA HIS A 471 11.89 -21.43 49.11
C HIS A 471 12.10 -20.57 47.84
N LEU A 472 11.26 -19.55 47.66
CA LEU A 472 11.27 -18.67 46.47
C LEU A 472 12.08 -17.38 46.71
N SER A 473 12.82 -16.95 45.69
CA SER A 473 13.54 -15.67 45.69
C SER A 473 12.67 -14.52 45.14
N GLU A 474 12.83 -13.32 45.72
CA GLU A 474 12.12 -12.10 45.28
C GLU A 474 12.57 -11.61 43.90
N ASP A 475 13.85 -11.80 43.55
CA ASP A 475 14.43 -11.39 42.28
C ASP A 475 13.81 -12.14 41.08
N LEU A 476 13.18 -13.29 41.35
CA LEU A 476 12.45 -14.07 40.34
C LEU A 476 11.16 -13.37 39.89
N PHE A 477 10.60 -12.43 40.64
CA PHE A 477 9.31 -11.83 40.30
C PHE A 477 9.33 -10.31 40.19
N PHE A 478 10.17 -9.65 40.98
CA PHE A 478 10.16 -8.20 41.10
C PHE A 478 11.37 -7.58 40.43
N ALA A 479 11.14 -6.46 39.74
CA ALA A 479 12.22 -5.66 39.20
C ALA A 479 12.97 -4.92 40.31
N THR A 480 14.30 -4.85 40.19
CA THR A 480 15.16 -4.04 41.06
C THR A 480 15.48 -2.71 40.37
N ALA A 481 15.05 -1.60 40.98
CA ALA A 481 15.29 -0.27 40.44
C ALA A 481 15.60 0.74 41.54
N SER A 482 16.65 1.53 41.34
CA SER A 482 16.92 2.68 42.20
C SER A 482 15.88 3.78 42.00
N SER A 483 15.70 4.65 42.99
CA SER A 483 14.79 5.80 42.89
C SER A 483 15.07 6.68 41.67
N ARG A 484 16.36 6.89 41.34
CA ARG A 484 16.78 7.61 40.12
C ARG A 484 16.37 6.91 38.83
N ARG A 485 16.33 5.57 38.83
CA ARG A 485 15.88 4.77 37.69
C ARG A 485 14.38 4.86 37.51
N LEU A 486 13.60 4.71 38.58
CA LEU A 486 12.13 4.89 38.55
C LEU A 486 11.74 6.31 38.13
N GLU A 487 12.42 7.32 38.66
CA GLU A 487 12.19 8.71 38.28
C GLU A 487 12.39 8.95 36.78
N ALA A 488 13.33 8.25 36.14
CA ALA A 488 13.56 8.37 34.71
C ALA A 488 12.34 7.94 33.89
N PHE A 489 11.60 6.90 34.31
CA PHE A 489 10.39 6.44 33.62
C PHE A 489 9.18 7.37 33.80
N ARG A 490 9.23 8.29 34.76
CA ARG A 490 8.15 9.25 35.06
C ARG A 490 8.33 10.58 34.35
N LEU A 491 9.56 10.88 33.93
CA LEU A 491 9.93 12.12 33.27
C LEU A 491 10.53 11.82 31.90
N GLY A 492 9.80 12.19 30.85
CA GLY A 492 10.17 12.00 29.45
C GLY A 492 11.62 12.33 29.11
N PRO A 493 12.14 13.52 29.50
CA PRO A 493 13.52 13.90 29.19
C PRO A 493 14.58 12.97 29.83
N LYS A 494 14.32 12.48 31.05
CA LYS A 494 15.22 11.56 31.76
C LYS A 494 15.18 10.16 31.16
N TRP A 495 13.99 9.68 30.77
CA TRP A 495 13.85 8.44 30.02
C TRP A 495 14.57 8.55 28.67
N ALA A 496 14.34 9.63 27.90
CA ALA A 496 14.91 9.84 26.58
C ALA A 496 16.44 9.83 26.59
N PHE A 497 17.07 10.38 27.64
CA PHE A 497 18.52 10.30 27.82
C PHE A 497 19.02 8.85 27.92
N ARG A 498 18.30 7.99 28.63
CA ARG A 498 18.66 6.57 28.81
C ARG A 498 18.27 5.70 27.62
N ALA A 499 17.17 6.05 26.95
CA ALA A 499 16.62 5.36 25.78
C ALA A 499 17.13 5.97 24.46
N ARG A 500 18.30 6.60 24.44
CA ARG A 500 18.80 7.39 23.29
C ARG A 500 18.84 6.58 21.99
N GLN A 501 19.30 5.33 22.05
CA GLN A 501 19.39 4.45 20.88
C GLN A 501 18.00 4.03 20.33
N PRO A 502 17.10 3.42 21.13
CA PRO A 502 15.76 3.09 20.63
C PRO A 502 14.96 4.32 20.23
N LEU A 503 15.13 5.46 20.91
CA LEU A 503 14.48 6.72 20.54
C LEU A 503 14.99 7.26 19.21
N ALA A 504 16.30 7.23 18.95
CA ALA A 504 16.85 7.64 17.67
C ALA A 504 16.32 6.76 16.53
N LEU A 505 16.29 5.44 16.72
CA LEU A 505 15.71 4.50 15.76
C LEU A 505 14.21 4.74 15.54
N ALA A 506 13.48 5.04 16.62
CA ALA A 506 12.05 5.34 16.54
C ALA A 506 11.72 6.72 15.95
N LEU A 507 12.70 7.61 15.77
CA LEU A 507 12.53 8.87 15.06
C LEU A 507 13.10 8.84 13.63
N ALA A 508 14.00 7.89 13.34
CA ALA A 508 14.52 7.64 12.01
C ALA A 508 13.39 7.31 11.01
N GLY A 509 13.62 7.72 9.76
CA GLY A 509 12.79 7.39 8.60
C GLY A 509 13.14 6.02 8.04
#